data_AF-M7NBK5-F1
#
_entry.id   AF-M7NBK5-F1
#
_cell.length_a   1.000
_cell.length_b   1.000
_cell.length_c   1.000
_cell.angle_alpha   90.00
_cell.angle_beta   90.00
_cell.angle_gamma   90.00
#
_symmetry.space_group_name_H-M   'P 1'
#
loop_
_entity.id
_entity.type
_entity.pdbx_description
1 polymer ?
#
loop_
_entity_poly.entity_id
_entity_poly.type
_entity_poly.pdbx_seq_one_letter_code
_entity_poly.pdbx_strand_id
1 'polypeptide(L)'
;MNYLFTLILASLLLAAGLPGQAQQKSKKKRKGATTTTSYNARIKPPKAAREYLHLYQPNTRGTLVGNHCMDEYTEKMGFRYLVMPAGMDDAPSPTQMRLHNFGVKCVLLVRNGPFWHHRVNKRVRKCREKTGDYAG
;
A
#
# COMPACT_ATOMS: atom_id res chain seq x y z
N MET A 1 44.82 -13.29 11.99
CA MET A 1 43.45 -13.83 11.93
C MET A 1 42.41 -12.84 11.36
N ASN A 2 42.78 -11.87 10.51
CA ASN A 2 41.85 -10.81 10.07
C ASN A 2 41.44 -10.88 8.58
N TYR A 3 42.08 -11.72 7.76
CA TYR A 3 41.80 -11.78 6.32
C TYR A 3 40.54 -12.59 5.97
N LEU A 4 40.15 -13.54 6.82
CA LEU A 4 38.92 -14.32 6.62
C LEU A 4 37.67 -13.44 6.79
N PHE A 5 37.69 -12.52 7.76
CA PHE A 5 36.59 -11.61 8.03
C PHE A 5 36.44 -10.55 6.93
N THR A 6 37.54 -10.05 6.36
CA THR A 6 37.50 -9.10 5.24
C THR A 6 36.99 -9.74 3.95
N LEU A 7 37.30 -11.02 3.70
CA LEU A 7 36.80 -11.74 2.53
C LEU A 7 35.29 -12.04 2.62
N ILE A 8 34.77 -12.29 3.82
CA ILE A 8 33.33 -12.50 4.04
C ILE A 8 32.53 -11.18 3.87
N LEU A 9 33.09 -10.03 4.29
CA LEU A 9 32.43 -8.74 4.09
C LEU A 9 32.39 -8.32 2.61
N ALA A 10 33.46 -8.61 1.85
CA ALA A 10 33.54 -8.29 0.43
C ALA A 10 32.58 -9.13 -0.44
N SER A 11 32.33 -10.39 -0.07
CA SER A 11 31.38 -11.25 -0.79
C SER A 11 29.91 -10.85 -0.55
N LEU A 12 29.57 -10.35 0.64
CA LEU A 12 28.21 -9.87 0.92
C LEU A 12 27.84 -8.60 0.15
N LEU A 13 28.81 -7.74 -0.16
CA LEU A 13 28.58 -6.48 -0.90
C LEU A 13 28.36 -6.71 -2.40
N LEU A 14 28.88 -7.79 -2.99
CA LEU A 14 28.65 -8.11 -4.41
C LEU A 14 27.28 -8.76 -4.70
N ALA A 15 26.59 -9.29 -3.69
CA ALA A 15 25.25 -9.87 -3.86
C ALA A 15 24.11 -8.84 -3.93
N ALA A 16 24.39 -7.56 -3.68
CA ALA A 16 23.42 -6.46 -3.76
C ALA A 16 23.30 -5.83 -5.18
N GLY A 17 23.86 -6.50 -6.20
CA GLY A 17 23.77 -6.08 -7.61
C GLY A 17 22.36 -6.19 -8.18
N LEU A 18 21.68 -5.04 -8.28
CA LEU A 18 20.40 -4.80 -8.93
C LEU A 18 20.39 -5.25 -10.42
N PRO A 19 19.29 -5.86 -10.88
CA PRO A 19 18.79 -5.57 -12.23
C PRO A 19 17.43 -4.88 -12.17
N GLY A 20 17.43 -3.58 -12.47
CA GLY A 20 16.21 -2.84 -12.79
C GLY A 20 15.65 -3.32 -14.13
N GLN A 21 14.49 -3.98 -14.10
CA GLN A 21 13.73 -4.27 -15.32
C GLN A 21 12.69 -3.17 -15.56
N ALA A 22 13.00 -2.27 -16.49
CA ALA A 22 12.06 -1.31 -17.04
C ALA A 22 11.13 -2.00 -18.05
N GLN A 23 9.88 -2.28 -17.69
CA GLN A 23 8.86 -2.73 -18.64
C GLN A 23 8.15 -1.52 -19.29
N GLN A 24 8.45 -1.24 -20.56
CA GLN A 24 7.64 -0.35 -21.39
C GLN A 24 6.36 -1.06 -21.85
N LYS A 25 5.21 -0.75 -21.24
CA LYS A 25 3.90 -1.15 -21.79
C LYS A 25 3.40 -0.11 -22.80
N SER A 26 3.41 -0.51 -24.07
CA SER A 26 2.70 0.13 -25.19
C SER A 26 1.20 0.20 -24.89
N LYS A 27 0.62 1.42 -24.87
CA LYS A 27 -0.84 1.64 -24.79
C LYS A 27 -1.37 2.09 -26.13
N LYS A 28 -1.89 1.13 -26.90
CA LYS A 28 -2.77 1.33 -28.06
C LYS A 28 -4.02 2.11 -27.62
N LYS A 29 -4.12 3.39 -27.98
CA LYS A 29 -5.31 4.23 -27.71
C LYS A 29 -6.47 3.78 -28.59
N ARG A 30 -7.49 3.16 -28.01
CA ARG A 30 -8.84 3.11 -28.60
C ARG A 30 -9.50 4.48 -28.38
N LYS A 31 -9.82 5.18 -29.47
CA LYS A 31 -10.60 6.43 -29.44
C LYS A 31 -12.09 6.04 -29.40
N GLY A 32 -12.72 6.16 -28.24
CA GLY A 32 -14.17 6.24 -28.12
C GLY A 32 -14.53 7.68 -27.80
N ALA A 33 -15.20 8.36 -28.73
CA ALA A 33 -15.66 9.73 -28.54
C ALA A 33 -17.03 9.71 -27.85
N THR A 34 -17.18 10.42 -26.73
CA THR A 34 -18.47 10.76 -26.13
C THR A 34 -18.68 12.27 -26.19
N THR A 35 -19.91 12.66 -26.51
CA THR A 35 -20.31 13.93 -27.12
C THR A 35 -20.56 15.09 -26.14
N THR A 36 -19.85 15.18 -25.01
CA THR A 36 -20.18 16.16 -23.94
C THR A 36 -19.00 16.76 -23.15
N THR A 37 -17.79 16.84 -23.72
CA THR A 37 -16.66 17.51 -23.03
C THR A 37 -16.00 18.58 -23.90
N SER A 38 -15.89 19.80 -23.37
CA SER A 38 -15.25 20.94 -24.03
C SER A 38 -13.77 20.66 -24.36
N TYR A 39 -13.34 21.10 -25.55
CA TYR A 39 -12.03 20.81 -26.12
C TYR A 39 -10.83 21.40 -25.33
N ASN A 40 -11.08 22.26 -24.34
CA ASN A 40 -10.07 22.96 -23.55
C ASN A 40 -9.93 22.47 -22.09
N ALA A 41 -10.41 21.27 -21.77
CA ALA A 41 -10.07 20.67 -20.49
C ALA A 41 -8.59 20.26 -20.50
N ARG A 42 -7.72 21.05 -19.84
CA ARG A 42 -6.32 20.70 -19.62
C ARG A 42 -6.28 19.41 -18.77
N ILE A 43 -6.14 18.26 -19.43
CA ILE A 43 -5.98 16.96 -18.77
C ILE A 43 -4.68 17.05 -17.97
N LYS A 44 -4.81 17.25 -16.64
CA LYS A 44 -3.65 17.12 -15.75
C LYS A 44 -3.10 15.70 -15.94
N PRO A 45 -1.79 15.54 -16.17
CA PRO A 45 -1.22 14.20 -16.26
C PRO A 45 -1.59 13.43 -14.99
N PRO A 46 -1.95 12.13 -15.09
CA PRO A 46 -2.25 11.33 -13.92
C PRO A 46 -1.05 11.42 -12.97
N LYS A 47 -1.29 11.78 -11.71
CA LYS A 47 -0.25 11.73 -10.67
C LYS A 47 0.34 10.33 -10.71
N ALA A 48 1.68 10.23 -10.72
CA ALA A 48 2.37 8.93 -10.73
C ALA A 48 1.77 8.02 -9.66
N ALA A 49 1.54 6.75 -10.00
CA ALA A 49 0.99 5.77 -9.08
C ALA A 49 1.93 5.66 -7.88
N ARG A 50 1.50 6.15 -6.72
CA ARG A 50 2.23 5.94 -5.47
C ARG A 50 2.08 4.48 -5.09
N GLU A 51 3.19 3.80 -4.90
CA GLU A 51 3.19 2.44 -4.37
C GLU A 51 2.90 2.52 -2.87
N TYR A 52 1.78 1.93 -2.45
CA TYR A 52 1.36 1.89 -1.06
C TYR A 52 1.59 0.49 -0.50
N LEU A 53 1.97 0.41 0.78
CA LEU A 53 2.01 -0.86 1.49
C LEU A 53 0.58 -1.36 1.70
N HIS A 54 0.34 -2.65 1.46
CA HIS A 54 -0.99 -3.22 1.57
C HIS A 54 -1.11 -4.00 2.89
N LEU A 55 -2.15 -3.70 3.66
CA LEU A 55 -2.43 -4.42 4.90
C LEU A 55 -3.72 -5.21 4.71
N TYR A 56 -3.57 -6.52 4.58
CA TYR A 56 -4.68 -7.41 4.26
C TYR A 56 -5.58 -7.67 5.46
N GLN A 57 -6.89 -7.64 5.23
CA GLN A 57 -7.89 -7.92 6.26
C GLN A 57 -8.96 -8.87 5.72
N PRO A 58 -9.42 -9.84 6.54
CA PRO A 58 -10.46 -10.77 6.12
C PRO A 58 -11.85 -10.13 6.07
N ASN A 59 -12.05 -9.00 6.76
CA ASN A 59 -13.32 -8.29 6.84
C ASN A 59 -13.07 -6.78 6.94
N THR A 60 -14.14 -6.00 6.82
CA THR A 60 -14.14 -4.54 6.92
C THR A 60 -14.23 -4.00 8.34
N ARG A 61 -14.29 -4.88 9.37
CA ARG A 61 -14.61 -4.46 10.74
C ARG A 61 -13.44 -3.73 11.38
N GLY A 62 -13.72 -2.57 11.98
CA GLY A 62 -12.75 -1.78 12.75
C GLY A 62 -11.83 -0.88 11.92
N THR A 63 -11.94 -0.86 10.59
CA THR A 63 -10.98 -0.14 9.73
C THR A 63 -11.58 0.88 8.79
N LEU A 64 -12.93 0.97 8.71
CA LEU A 64 -13.62 1.94 7.86
C LEU A 64 -13.05 1.97 6.43
N VAL A 65 -12.82 0.80 5.84
CA VAL A 65 -12.32 0.69 4.48
C VAL A 65 -13.35 1.31 3.52
N GLY A 66 -12.90 2.23 2.67
CA GLY A 66 -13.78 3.00 1.77
C GLY A 66 -14.28 4.32 2.35
N ASN A 67 -13.98 4.61 3.62
CA ASN A 67 -14.24 5.91 4.21
C ASN A 67 -13.13 6.90 3.83
N HIS A 68 -13.51 7.99 3.14
CA HIS A 68 -12.56 8.98 2.65
C HIS A 68 -11.65 9.57 3.75
N CYS A 69 -12.16 9.76 4.98
CA CYS A 69 -11.39 10.30 6.10
C CYS A 69 -10.27 9.34 6.56
N MET A 70 -10.50 8.03 6.48
CA MET A 70 -9.50 7.02 6.81
C MET A 70 -8.56 6.73 5.63
N ASP A 71 -9.07 6.68 4.41
CA ASP A 71 -8.27 6.45 3.22
C ASP A 71 -7.22 7.55 3.05
N GLU A 72 -7.61 8.82 3.17
CA GLU A 72 -6.67 9.94 3.08
C GLU A 72 -5.59 9.88 4.19
N TYR A 73 -5.97 9.42 5.39
CA TYR A 73 -5.04 9.29 6.50
C TYR A 73 -4.05 8.14 6.28
N THR A 74 -4.54 6.97 5.86
CA THR A 74 -3.69 5.79 5.60
C THR A 74 -2.74 6.03 4.44
N GLU A 75 -3.21 6.67 3.36
CA GLU A 75 -2.37 7.09 2.24
C GLU A 75 -1.24 8.03 2.65
N LYS A 76 -1.50 8.98 3.56
CA LYS A 76 -0.46 9.88 4.10
C LYS A 76 0.60 9.12 4.89
N MET A 77 0.24 8.01 5.54
CA MET A 77 1.19 7.14 6.24
C MET A 77 1.88 6.12 5.30
N GLY A 78 1.47 6.06 4.04
CA GLY A 78 2.08 5.20 3.02
C GLY A 78 1.53 3.77 2.98
N PHE A 79 0.33 3.52 3.50
CA PHE A 79 -0.30 2.20 3.40
C PHE A 79 -1.81 2.30 3.11
N ARG A 80 -2.41 1.19 2.70
CA ARG A 80 -3.87 1.06 2.51
C ARG A 80 -4.35 -0.30 3.04
N TYR A 81 -5.59 -0.33 3.52
CA TYR A 81 -6.25 -1.59 3.85
C TYR A 81 -6.80 -2.25 2.59
N LEU A 82 -6.58 -3.56 2.45
CA LEU A 82 -7.19 -4.37 1.41
C LEU A 82 -8.01 -5.48 2.06
N VAL A 83 -9.31 -5.49 1.74
CA VAL A 83 -10.22 -6.53 2.22
C VAL A 83 -10.12 -7.71 1.26
N MET A 84 -9.66 -8.85 1.78
CA MET A 84 -9.57 -10.12 1.06
C MET A 84 -10.25 -11.18 1.93
N PRO A 85 -11.54 -11.48 1.69
CA PRO A 85 -12.22 -12.54 2.42
C PRO A 85 -11.64 -13.90 2.07
N ALA A 86 -11.72 -14.84 3.03
CA ALA A 86 -11.22 -16.19 2.83
C ALA A 86 -12.02 -16.94 1.77
N GLY A 87 -11.35 -17.79 0.98
CA GLY A 87 -11.99 -18.66 0.01
C GLY A 87 -12.32 -18.02 -1.35
N MET A 88 -11.81 -16.82 -1.64
CA MET A 88 -11.79 -16.32 -3.02
C MET A 88 -10.65 -16.96 -3.81
N ASP A 89 -10.91 -17.28 -5.08
CA ASP A 89 -9.88 -17.64 -6.04
C ASP A 89 -8.86 -16.48 -6.12
N ASP A 90 -7.56 -16.80 -6.09
CA ASP A 90 -6.42 -15.87 -5.99
C ASP A 90 -6.17 -15.19 -4.63
N ALA A 91 -6.96 -15.47 -3.57
CA ALA A 91 -6.65 -14.95 -2.24
C ALA A 91 -5.40 -15.62 -1.64
N PRO A 92 -4.45 -14.87 -1.04
CA PRO A 92 -3.33 -15.46 -0.35
C PRO A 92 -3.81 -16.33 0.81
N SER A 93 -3.08 -17.40 1.11
CA SER A 93 -3.40 -18.23 2.27
C SER A 93 -3.38 -17.40 3.57
N PRO A 94 -4.17 -17.76 4.60
CA PRO A 94 -4.20 -16.99 5.85
C PRO A 94 -2.83 -16.81 6.50
N THR A 95 -1.95 -17.81 6.38
CA THR A 95 -0.56 -17.76 6.88
C THR A 95 0.28 -16.76 6.09
N GLN A 96 0.15 -16.76 4.76
CA GLN A 96 0.85 -15.81 3.90
C GLN A 96 0.39 -14.37 4.17
N MET A 97 -0.91 -14.14 4.36
CA MET A 97 -1.44 -12.82 4.75
C MET A 97 -0.86 -12.36 6.10
N ARG A 98 -0.75 -13.25 7.08
CA ARG A 98 -0.16 -12.92 8.40
C ARG A 98 1.32 -12.54 8.28
N LEU A 99 2.11 -13.30 7.53
CA LEU A 99 3.53 -13.01 7.32
C LEU A 99 3.73 -11.70 6.55
N HIS A 100 2.95 -11.47 5.50
CA HIS A 100 2.97 -10.21 4.76
C HIS A 100 2.62 -9.02 5.65
N ASN A 101 1.50 -9.13 6.40
CA ASN A 101 1.07 -8.09 7.32
C ASN A 101 2.11 -7.83 8.42
N PHE A 102 2.80 -8.86 8.89
CA PHE A 102 3.90 -8.69 9.85
C PHE A 102 5.01 -7.84 9.25
N GLY A 103 5.49 -8.18 8.04
CA GLY A 103 6.50 -7.37 7.33
C GLY A 103 6.07 -5.92 7.14
N VAL A 104 4.84 -5.70 6.66
CA VAL A 104 4.29 -4.34 6.49
C VAL A 104 4.21 -3.61 7.82
N LYS A 105 3.74 -4.26 8.90
CA LYS A 105 3.70 -3.65 10.24
C LYS A 105 5.09 -3.31 10.75
N CYS A 106 6.11 -4.14 10.50
CA CYS A 106 7.50 -3.82 10.83
C CYS A 106 7.99 -2.58 10.08
N VAL A 107 7.73 -2.49 8.77
CA VAL A 107 8.08 -1.30 7.98
C VAL A 107 7.35 -0.06 8.50
N LEU A 108 6.07 -0.18 8.86
CA LEU A 108 5.30 0.91 9.44
C LEU A 108 5.80 1.31 10.83
N LEU A 109 6.25 0.37 11.66
CA LEU A 109 6.86 0.66 12.95
C LEU A 109 8.13 1.51 12.79
N VAL A 110 8.97 1.19 11.81
CA VAL A 110 10.20 1.94 11.52
C VAL A 110 9.88 3.31 10.90
N ARG A 111 8.98 3.37 9.92
CA ARG A 111 8.67 4.61 9.17
C ARG A 111 7.81 5.60 9.95
N ASN A 112 6.86 5.11 10.74
CA ASN A 112 5.86 5.92 11.42
C ASN A 112 6.00 5.88 12.96
N GLY A 113 6.96 5.12 13.51
CA GLY A 113 7.23 5.00 14.94
C GLY A 113 6.32 3.99 15.68
N PRO A 114 6.69 3.58 16.90
CA PRO A 114 6.06 2.47 17.63
C PRO A 114 4.57 2.67 17.93
N PHE A 115 4.11 3.92 18.01
CA PHE A 115 2.71 4.26 18.30
C PHE A 115 1.85 4.50 17.05
N TRP A 116 2.32 4.15 15.84
CA TRP A 116 1.53 4.33 14.62
C TRP A 116 0.15 3.70 14.74
N HIS A 117 0.06 2.46 15.24
CA HIS A 117 -1.20 1.74 15.34
C HIS A 117 -2.20 2.45 16.26
N HIS A 118 -1.73 3.00 17.39
CA HIS A 118 -2.57 3.78 18.28
C HIS A 118 -3.10 5.06 17.60
N ARG A 119 -2.27 5.76 16.81
CA ARG A 119 -2.69 6.94 16.05
C ARG A 119 -3.74 6.59 14.99
N VAL A 120 -3.59 5.45 14.32
CA VAL A 120 -4.59 4.91 13.38
C VAL A 120 -5.92 4.68 14.09
N ASN A 121 -5.93 3.94 15.21
CA ASN A 121 -7.16 3.63 15.94
C ASN A 121 -7.86 4.90 16.47
N LYS A 122 -7.08 5.88 16.94
CA LYS A 122 -7.62 7.20 17.32
C LYS A 122 -8.25 7.92 16.13
N ARG A 123 -7.66 7.80 14.94
CA ARG A 123 -8.20 8.40 13.72
C ARG A 123 -9.47 7.69 13.26
N VAL A 124 -9.54 6.36 13.34
CA VAL A 124 -10.75 5.57 13.05
C VAL A 124 -11.92 6.13 13.85
N ARG A 125 -11.78 6.24 15.17
CA ARG A 125 -12.84 6.80 16.04
C ARG A 125 -13.29 8.20 15.61
N LYS A 126 -12.32 9.10 15.38
CA LYS A 126 -12.61 10.46 14.91
C LYS A 126 -13.31 10.49 13.55
N CYS A 127 -12.97 9.58 12.63
CA CYS A 127 -13.63 9.50 11.33
C CYS A 127 -15.07 8.98 11.48
N ARG A 128 -15.29 7.94 12.31
CA ARG A 128 -16.64 7.43 12.63
C ARG A 128 -17.55 8.52 13.16
N GLU A 129 -17.07 9.28 14.15
CA GLU A 129 -17.82 10.39 14.77
C GLU A 129 -18.16 11.48 13.76
N LYS A 130 -17.26 11.78 12.81
CA LYS A 130 -17.46 12.84 11.82
C LYS A 130 -18.37 12.47 10.67
N THR A 131 -18.23 11.25 10.14
CA THR A 131 -18.99 10.82 8.96
C THR A 131 -20.27 10.09 9.33
N GLY A 132 -20.49 9.76 10.61
CA GLY A 132 -21.59 8.89 11.04
C GLY A 132 -21.47 7.47 10.50
N ASP A 133 -20.28 7.09 10.01
CA ASP A 133 -20.03 5.81 9.37
C ASP A 133 -19.61 4.80 10.44
N TYR A 134 -20.58 4.06 10.93
CA TYR A 134 -20.37 2.95 11.85
C TYR A 134 -20.29 1.61 11.12
N ALA A 135 -20.46 1.60 9.80
CA ALA A 135 -20.48 0.41 8.97
C ALA A 135 -19.05 0.00 8.59
N GLY A 136 -18.30 -0.49 9.58
CA GLY A 136 -17.02 -1.15 9.36
C GLY A 136 -16.15 -1.15 10.60
#